data_AF-C3X719-F1
#
_entry.id   AF-C3X719-F1
#
_cell.length_a   1.000
_cell.length_b   1.000
_cell.length_c   1.000
_cell.angle_alpha   90.00
_cell.angle_beta   90.00
_cell.angle_gamma   90.00
#
_symmetry.space_group_name_H-M   'P 1'
#
loop_
_entity.id
_entity.type
_entity.pdbx_description
1 polymer ?
#
loop_
_entity_poly.entity_id
_entity_poly.type
_entity_poly.pdbx_seq_one_letter_code
_entity_poly.pdbx_strand_id
1 'polypeptide(L)'
;MQKFLAAFFVIAGFTLPLTYGAAQAKPANKTKSVKKPVKKTVSKTQTPQDSPQEAEVVNVAGLTGSQYNCELGNKFTVYKKSDDPSYINLQWRNKMHRMLRTATTTGADRYEDRQTGLVWINIPAKSMLLDIKKGSQLANECRNPEQRKALAAAKPN
;
A
#
# COMPACT_ATOMS: atom_id res chain seq x y z
N MET A 1 -43.72 16.60 26.94
CA MET A 1 -43.21 17.96 27.19
C MET A 1 -42.00 18.17 26.27
N GLN A 2 -42.17 18.84 25.11
CA GLN A 2 -41.73 20.23 24.89
C GLN A 2 -40.19 20.34 24.76
N LYS A 3 -39.53 20.86 23.71
CA LYS A 3 -39.90 21.82 22.65
C LYS A 3 -38.98 21.64 21.43
N PHE A 4 -39.55 21.94 20.26
CA PHE A 4 -38.90 22.24 19.00
C PHE A 4 -37.83 23.34 19.11
N LEU A 5 -36.79 23.28 18.26
CA LEU A 5 -36.35 24.46 17.52
C LEU A 5 -35.51 24.05 16.29
N ALA A 6 -36.10 24.29 15.13
CA ALA A 6 -35.45 24.29 13.83
C ALA A 6 -34.71 25.62 13.63
N ALA A 7 -33.64 25.61 12.84
CA ALA A 7 -33.19 26.80 12.13
C ALA A 7 -32.60 26.39 10.78
N PHE A 8 -33.32 26.85 9.75
CA PHE A 8 -33.00 26.81 8.34
C PHE A 8 -31.75 27.65 8.03
N PHE A 9 -30.94 27.23 7.07
CA PHE A 9 -30.36 28.16 6.11
C PHE A 9 -30.44 27.59 4.70
N VAL A 10 -31.33 28.21 3.94
CA VAL A 10 -31.52 28.13 2.50
C VAL A 10 -30.33 28.84 1.85
N ILE A 11 -29.62 28.18 0.93
CA ILE A 11 -28.84 28.89 -0.09
C ILE A 11 -29.28 28.36 -1.45
N ALA A 12 -29.75 29.32 -2.22
CA ALA A 12 -30.31 29.21 -3.56
C ALA A 12 -29.22 28.97 -4.63
N GLY A 13 -29.62 28.23 -5.67
CA GLY A 13 -29.34 28.56 -7.06
C GLY A 13 -27.89 28.62 -7.56
N PHE A 14 -27.45 27.58 -8.25
CA PHE A 14 -26.81 27.77 -9.56
C PHE A 14 -27.09 26.58 -10.48
N THR A 15 -27.92 26.83 -11.49
CA THR A 15 -28.28 25.91 -12.57
C THR A 15 -27.35 26.11 -13.76
N LEU A 16 -26.72 25.04 -14.23
CA LEU A 16 -26.15 24.94 -15.58
C LEU A 16 -26.48 23.53 -16.12
N PRO A 17 -27.29 23.40 -17.18
CA PRO A 17 -27.57 22.12 -17.80
C PRO A 17 -26.54 21.86 -18.91
N LEU A 18 -25.74 20.78 -18.78
CA LEU A 18 -25.15 20.14 -19.95
C LEU A 18 -26.00 18.92 -20.30
N THR A 19 -26.83 19.11 -21.31
CA THR A 19 -27.52 18.04 -22.03
C THR A 19 -26.53 17.39 -22.99
N TYR A 20 -26.11 16.16 -22.73
CA TYR A 20 -25.49 15.32 -23.75
C TYR A 20 -26.07 13.90 -23.67
N GLY A 21 -26.72 13.52 -24.77
CA GLY A 21 -26.56 12.21 -25.39
C GLY A 21 -27.15 11.01 -24.66
N ALA A 22 -28.30 10.56 -25.14
CA ALA A 22 -28.91 9.28 -24.80
C ALA A 22 -28.01 8.08 -25.16
N ALA A 23 -27.84 7.17 -24.21
CA ALA A 23 -27.57 5.76 -24.46
C ALA A 23 -28.32 4.94 -23.40
N GLN A 24 -29.34 4.20 -23.85
CA GLN A 24 -30.14 3.31 -23.02
C GLN A 24 -29.41 1.98 -22.81
N ALA A 25 -29.25 1.56 -21.56
CA ALA A 25 -29.28 0.14 -21.18
C ALA A 25 -29.60 0.01 -19.67
N LYS A 26 -30.59 -0.84 -19.38
CA LYS A 26 -31.29 -1.08 -18.12
C LYS A 26 -30.38 -1.47 -16.95
N PRO A 27 -30.76 -1.12 -15.70
CA PRO A 27 -30.62 -2.07 -14.60
C PRO A 27 -31.91 -2.25 -13.79
N ALA A 28 -32.14 -3.51 -13.44
CA ALA A 28 -33.27 -4.00 -12.69
C ALA A 28 -33.15 -3.68 -11.18
N ASN A 29 -34.31 -3.34 -10.63
CA ASN A 29 -34.82 -3.68 -9.31
C ASN A 29 -34.22 -3.07 -8.03
N LYS A 30 -35.14 -2.58 -7.19
CA LYS A 30 -34.96 -1.90 -5.92
C LYS A 30 -35.04 -2.91 -4.78
N THR A 31 -34.16 -2.82 -3.77
CA THR A 31 -34.60 -3.02 -2.36
C THR A 31 -33.75 -2.24 -1.34
N LYS A 32 -34.40 -1.21 -0.78
CA LYS A 32 -34.44 -0.69 0.61
C LYS A 32 -33.16 -0.48 1.47
N SER A 33 -33.01 0.80 1.80
CA SER A 33 -32.34 1.47 2.93
C SER A 33 -32.61 0.91 4.33
N VAL A 34 -31.61 0.99 5.24
CA VAL A 34 -31.76 1.56 6.62
C VAL A 34 -30.42 2.18 7.07
N LYS A 35 -30.46 3.41 7.64
CA LYS A 35 -29.34 4.12 8.30
C LYS A 35 -29.57 4.22 9.82
N LYS A 36 -28.46 4.06 10.58
CA LYS A 36 -28.03 4.75 11.86
C LYS A 36 -28.77 4.42 13.20
N PRO A 37 -28.22 4.77 14.40
CA PRO A 37 -26.82 4.85 14.90
C PRO A 37 -26.58 4.49 16.43
N VAL A 38 -25.31 4.52 16.87
CA VAL A 38 -24.73 4.78 18.23
C VAL A 38 -24.84 3.74 19.38
N LYS A 39 -23.70 3.23 19.88
CA LYS A 39 -23.21 3.49 21.27
C LYS A 39 -21.74 3.11 21.49
N LYS A 40 -21.02 4.02 22.16
CA LYS A 40 -19.66 3.88 22.71
C LYS A 40 -19.63 2.79 23.78
N THR A 41 -18.55 1.98 23.80
CA THR A 41 -17.86 1.61 25.05
C THR A 41 -16.39 1.37 24.73
N VAL A 42 -15.53 2.14 25.39
CA VAL A 42 -14.08 1.93 25.50
C VAL A 42 -13.87 0.85 26.56
N SER A 43 -13.09 -0.19 26.27
CA SER A 43 -12.04 -0.66 27.21
C SER A 43 -11.21 -1.79 26.61
N LYS A 44 -9.92 -1.50 26.49
CA LYS A 44 -8.78 -2.30 26.92
C LYS A 44 -8.76 -3.81 26.64
N THR A 45 -7.68 -4.17 25.95
CA THR A 45 -6.65 -5.11 26.44
C THR A 45 -6.73 -6.55 25.92
N GLN A 46 -5.59 -6.89 25.30
CA GLN A 46 -4.90 -8.19 25.24
C GLN A 46 -5.18 -9.14 24.07
N THR A 47 -4.06 -9.33 23.35
CA THR A 47 -3.62 -10.56 22.68
C THR A 47 -4.23 -10.85 21.31
N PRO A 48 -3.50 -10.53 20.23
CA PRO A 48 -3.69 -11.24 18.97
C PRO A 48 -3.24 -12.69 19.18
N GLN A 49 -4.21 -13.54 19.47
CA GLN A 49 -4.10 -14.98 19.36
C GLN A 49 -3.75 -15.33 17.92
N ASP A 50 -2.63 -16.01 17.84
CA ASP A 50 -2.18 -16.85 16.75
C ASP A 50 -3.35 -17.54 16.04
N SER A 51 -3.50 -17.25 14.76
CA SER A 51 -4.29 -18.05 13.83
C SER A 51 -3.42 -18.19 12.59
N PRO A 52 -2.83 -19.36 12.35
CA PRO A 52 -2.07 -19.62 11.14
C PRO A 52 -3.06 -19.71 9.99
N GLN A 53 -3.33 -18.58 9.33
CA GLN A 53 -3.76 -18.62 7.95
C GLN A 53 -2.55 -19.06 7.16
N GLU A 54 -2.75 -20.14 6.40
CA GLU A 54 -1.82 -20.83 5.50
C GLU A 54 -1.18 -19.85 4.51
N ALA A 55 -0.26 -19.04 5.02
CA ALA A 55 0.72 -18.34 4.25
C ALA A 55 1.71 -19.42 3.83
N GLU A 56 1.95 -19.57 2.53
CA GLU A 56 3.12 -20.30 2.06
C GLU A 56 4.29 -19.93 2.97
N VAL A 57 4.82 -20.95 3.66
CA VAL A 57 5.96 -20.80 4.57
C VAL A 57 7.17 -20.44 3.71
N VAL A 58 7.28 -19.16 3.40
CA VAL A 58 8.45 -18.58 2.77
C VAL A 58 9.55 -18.69 3.81
N ASN A 59 10.37 -19.75 3.71
CA ASN A 59 11.44 -20.01 4.65
C ASN A 59 12.47 -18.87 4.55
N VAL A 60 12.44 -17.97 5.54
CA VAL A 60 13.36 -16.83 5.64
C VAL A 60 14.69 -17.25 6.30
N ALA A 61 14.83 -18.50 6.74
CA ALA A 61 16.05 -18.99 7.36
C ALA A 61 17.22 -18.90 6.37
N GLY A 62 18.30 -18.22 6.77
CA GLY A 62 19.49 -17.99 5.95
C GLY A 62 19.40 -16.81 4.98
N LEU A 63 18.31 -16.02 5.00
CA LEU A 63 18.21 -14.79 4.21
C LEU A 63 18.65 -13.57 5.03
N THR A 64 19.34 -12.64 4.36
CA THR A 64 19.69 -11.35 4.96
C THR A 64 18.49 -10.41 4.85
N GLY A 65 17.89 -10.08 6.00
CA GLY A 65 16.79 -9.12 6.10
C GLY A 65 17.29 -7.68 6.15
N SER A 66 16.86 -6.86 5.20
CA SER A 66 17.10 -5.41 5.16
C SER A 66 15.79 -4.66 5.33
N GLN A 67 15.69 -3.86 6.39
CA GLN A 67 14.54 -2.99 6.61
C GLN A 67 14.70 -1.68 5.83
N TYR A 68 13.67 -1.32 5.07
CA TYR A 68 13.59 -0.08 4.31
C TYR A 68 12.57 0.85 4.98
N ASN A 69 13.01 2.08 5.23
CA ASN A 69 12.17 3.15 5.74
C ASN A 69 11.96 4.19 4.64
N CYS A 70 10.71 4.55 4.38
CA CYS A 70 10.30 5.43 3.28
C CYS A 70 9.83 6.79 3.81
N GLU A 71 9.82 7.79 2.94
CA GLU A 71 9.49 9.18 3.29
C GLU A 71 8.06 9.34 3.83
N LEU A 72 7.09 8.63 3.24
CA LEU A 72 5.67 8.69 3.63
C LEU A 72 5.34 7.84 4.87
N GLY A 73 6.33 7.49 5.69
CA GLY A 73 6.17 6.65 6.88
C GLY A 73 5.97 5.16 6.59
N ASN A 74 5.93 4.76 5.31
CA ASN A 74 5.85 3.37 4.91
C ASN A 74 7.15 2.61 5.22
N LYS A 75 7.01 1.33 5.54
CA LYS A 75 8.13 0.44 5.87
C LYS A 75 7.92 -0.93 5.25
N PHE A 76 9.01 -1.54 4.84
CA PHE A 76 9.02 -2.91 4.35
C PHE A 76 10.34 -3.58 4.62
N THR A 77 10.33 -4.91 4.62
CA THR A 77 11.54 -5.71 4.83
C THR A 77 11.80 -6.54 3.59
N VAL A 78 13.03 -6.50 3.08
CA VAL A 78 13.46 -7.36 1.98
C VAL A 78 14.40 -8.41 2.53
N TYR A 79 14.10 -9.66 2.22
CA TYR A 79 14.93 -10.81 2.52
C TYR A 79 15.56 -11.29 1.23
N LYS A 80 16.88 -11.19 1.15
CA LYS A 80 17.69 -11.59 0.00
C LYS A 80 18.69 -12.66 0.41
N LYS A 81 18.98 -13.59 -0.50
CA LYS A 81 20.11 -14.51 -0.33
C LYS A 81 21.37 -13.81 -0.84
N SER A 82 22.50 -13.96 -0.15
CA SER A 82 23.78 -13.37 -0.61
C SER A 82 24.31 -14.06 -1.86
N ASP A 83 24.02 -15.34 -2.03
CA ASP A 83 24.56 -16.18 -3.11
C ASP A 83 23.70 -16.16 -4.38
N ASP A 84 22.42 -15.81 -4.28
CA ASP A 84 21.48 -15.85 -5.39
C ASP A 84 20.59 -14.59 -5.44
N PRO A 85 20.79 -13.70 -6.43
CA PRO A 85 19.96 -12.53 -6.65
C PRO A 85 18.73 -12.82 -7.54
N SER A 86 18.45 -14.06 -7.94
CA SER A 86 17.36 -14.37 -8.88
C SER A 86 15.98 -14.08 -8.32
N TYR A 87 15.82 -14.16 -6.99
CA TYR A 87 14.57 -13.85 -6.31
C TYR A 87 14.83 -13.28 -4.92
N ILE A 88 13.83 -12.58 -4.41
CA ILE A 88 13.78 -12.07 -3.05
C ILE A 88 12.43 -12.37 -2.44
N ASN A 89 12.36 -12.25 -1.12
CA ASN A 89 11.10 -12.23 -0.40
C ASN A 89 10.89 -10.86 0.23
N LEU A 90 9.83 -10.17 -0.17
CA LEU A 90 9.49 -8.84 0.30
C LEU A 90 8.29 -8.91 1.24
N GLN A 91 8.48 -8.43 2.47
CA GLN A 91 7.42 -8.29 3.46
C GLN A 91 6.79 -6.92 3.37
N TRP A 92 5.53 -6.85 2.92
CA TRP A 92 4.76 -5.62 2.80
C TRP A 92 3.40 -5.78 3.49
N ARG A 93 3.06 -4.84 4.39
CA ARG A 93 1.77 -4.83 5.13
C ARG A 93 1.42 -6.20 5.73
N ASN A 94 2.41 -6.83 6.36
CA ASN A 94 2.30 -8.15 6.98
C ASN A 94 2.06 -9.33 6.03
N LYS A 95 2.30 -9.13 4.72
CA LYS A 95 2.27 -10.20 3.70
C LYS A 95 3.66 -10.42 3.13
N MET A 96 3.98 -11.67 2.86
CA MET A 96 5.20 -12.06 2.18
C MET A 96 4.94 -12.20 0.69
N HIS A 97 5.80 -11.58 -0.11
CA HIS A 97 5.75 -11.59 -1.57
C HIS A 97 7.05 -12.15 -2.11
N ARG A 98 6.98 -13.25 -2.84
CA ARG A 98 8.13 -13.75 -3.59
C ARG A 98 8.25 -12.96 -4.88
N MET A 99 9.34 -12.23 -5.04
CA MET A 99 9.58 -11.38 -6.21
C MET A 99 10.76 -11.92 -7.01
N LEU A 100 10.61 -11.97 -8.33
CA LEU A 100 11.62 -12.46 -9.25
C LEU A 100 12.40 -11.30 -9.86
N ARG A 101 13.71 -11.46 -10.01
CA ARG A 101 14.55 -10.45 -10.66
C ARG A 101 14.17 -10.33 -12.13
N THR A 102 14.03 -9.09 -12.57
CA THR A 102 13.77 -8.74 -13.96
C THR A 102 14.96 -7.94 -14.47
N ALA A 103 15.51 -8.34 -15.61
CA ALA A 103 16.61 -7.63 -16.22
C ALA A 103 16.18 -6.20 -16.59
N THR A 104 17.01 -5.23 -16.26
CA THR A 104 16.83 -3.83 -16.65
C THR A 104 18.01 -3.38 -17.50
N THR A 105 17.75 -2.48 -18.44
CA THR A 105 18.80 -1.85 -19.27
C THR A 105 19.62 -0.83 -18.48
N THR A 106 19.08 -0.28 -17.40
CA THR A 106 19.74 0.75 -16.58
C THR A 106 20.64 0.17 -15.48
N GLY A 107 20.71 -1.16 -15.35
CA GLY A 107 21.47 -1.83 -14.29
C GLY A 107 20.84 -1.73 -12.89
N ALA A 108 19.66 -1.13 -12.77
CA ALA A 108 18.92 -1.10 -11.51
C ALA A 108 18.35 -2.49 -11.19
N ASP A 109 18.42 -2.86 -9.92
CA ASP A 109 17.84 -4.10 -9.44
C ASP A 109 16.32 -3.98 -9.40
N ARG A 110 15.64 -4.63 -10.34
CA ARG A 110 14.18 -4.67 -10.42
C ARG A 110 13.69 -6.06 -10.10
N TYR A 111 12.74 -6.15 -9.19
CA TYR A 111 12.09 -7.38 -8.81
C TYR A 111 10.58 -7.24 -8.97
N GLU A 112 9.93 -8.28 -9.48
CA GLU A 112 8.50 -8.28 -9.78
C GLU A 112 7.83 -9.52 -9.22
N ASP A 113 6.67 -9.32 -8.61
CA ASP A 113 5.70 -10.37 -8.33
C ASP A 113 4.55 -10.22 -9.34
N ARG A 114 4.53 -11.10 -10.35
CA ARG A 114 3.53 -11.08 -11.41
C ARG A 114 2.12 -11.40 -10.90
N GLN A 115 2.00 -12.16 -9.80
CA GLN A 115 0.71 -12.53 -9.24
C GLN A 115 0.05 -11.33 -8.54
N THR A 116 0.81 -10.56 -7.77
CA THR A 116 0.28 -9.41 -7.04
C THR A 116 0.40 -8.10 -7.81
N GLY A 117 1.28 -8.01 -8.80
CA GLY A 117 1.61 -6.77 -9.50
C GLY A 117 2.53 -5.86 -8.70
N LEU A 118 3.18 -6.37 -7.65
CA LEU A 118 4.18 -5.59 -6.92
C LEU A 118 5.49 -5.55 -7.69
N VAL A 119 6.05 -4.36 -7.78
CA VAL A 119 7.35 -4.12 -8.39
C VAL A 119 8.22 -3.34 -7.42
N TRP A 120 9.36 -3.92 -7.06
CA TRP A 120 10.36 -3.29 -6.24
C TRP A 120 11.57 -2.92 -7.10
N ILE A 121 12.01 -1.67 -6.99
CA ILE A 121 13.18 -1.17 -7.70
C ILE A 121 14.18 -0.68 -6.66
N ASN A 122 15.37 -1.25 -6.69
CA ASN A 122 16.49 -0.90 -5.82
C ASN A 122 17.59 -0.21 -6.64
N ILE A 123 17.86 1.04 -6.28
CA ILE A 123 18.95 1.85 -6.82
C ILE A 123 19.89 2.15 -5.65
N PRO A 124 21.21 2.26 -5.85
CA PRO A 124 22.16 2.50 -4.75
C PRO A 124 21.79 3.68 -3.84
N ALA A 125 21.20 4.75 -4.39
CA ALA A 125 20.78 5.92 -3.62
C ALA A 125 19.41 5.78 -2.91
N LYS A 126 18.48 5.01 -3.49
CA LYS A 126 17.09 4.90 -3.02
C LYS A 126 16.37 3.69 -3.63
N SER A 127 15.32 3.23 -2.97
CA SER A 127 14.41 2.21 -3.50
C SER A 127 12.97 2.69 -3.50
N MET A 128 12.13 2.00 -4.27
CA MET A 128 10.70 2.30 -4.39
C MET A 128 9.89 1.02 -4.62
N LEU A 129 8.65 1.03 -4.12
CA LEU A 129 7.69 -0.05 -4.27
C LEU A 129 6.46 0.46 -5.02
N LEU A 130 6.09 -0.25 -6.08
CA LEU A 130 5.06 0.11 -7.03
C LEU A 130 4.01 -1.02 -7.11
N ASP A 131 2.76 -0.65 -7.33
CA ASP A 131 1.68 -1.56 -7.72
C ASP A 131 1.33 -1.25 -9.17
N ILE A 132 1.77 -2.11 -10.10
CA ILE A 132 1.53 -1.91 -11.53
C ILE A 132 0.09 -2.18 -11.93
N LYS A 133 -0.64 -3.02 -11.17
CA LYS A 133 -2.05 -3.30 -11.45
C LYS A 133 -2.92 -2.10 -11.16
N LYS A 134 -2.57 -1.33 -10.13
CA LYS A 134 -3.27 -0.10 -9.75
C LYS A 134 -2.59 1.18 -10.25
N GLY A 135 -1.45 1.07 -10.94
CA GLY A 135 -0.64 2.21 -11.36
C GLY A 135 -0.23 3.13 -10.21
N SER A 136 -0.14 2.60 -8.99
CA SER A 136 0.04 3.39 -7.77
C SER A 136 1.43 3.19 -7.19
N GLN A 137 2.10 4.27 -6.81
CA GLN A 137 3.33 4.19 -6.01
C GLN A 137 2.97 3.95 -4.55
N LEU A 138 3.32 2.79 -4.03
CA LEU A 138 2.99 2.40 -2.65
C LEU A 138 3.99 2.97 -1.66
N ALA A 139 5.27 2.98 -2.02
CA ALA A 139 6.32 3.51 -1.17
C ALA A 139 7.41 4.17 -2.02
N ASN A 140 7.74 5.41 -1.70
CA ASN A 140 8.75 6.20 -2.40
C ASN A 140 9.90 6.58 -1.47
N GLU A 141 11.06 6.87 -2.07
CA GLU A 141 12.25 7.34 -1.36
C GLU A 141 12.64 6.45 -0.17
N CYS A 142 12.59 5.14 -0.38
CA CYS A 142 12.88 4.15 0.64
C CYS A 142 14.38 3.92 0.75
N ARG A 143 14.91 3.89 1.97
CA ARG A 143 16.33 3.68 2.22
C ARG A 143 16.54 2.67 3.34
N ASN A 144 17.49 1.77 3.16
CA ASN A 144 17.99 0.94 4.26
C ASN A 144 19.05 1.74 5.07
N PRO A 145 19.46 1.25 6.25
CA PRO A 145 20.46 1.94 7.08
C PRO A 145 21.79 2.21 6.36
N GLU A 146 22.24 1.28 5.50
CA GLU A 146 23.49 1.40 4.75
C GLU A 146 23.42 2.50 3.68
N GLN A 147 22.34 2.55 2.91
CA GLN A 147 22.07 3.57 1.89
C GLN A 147 21.95 4.97 2.51
N ARG A 148 21.33 5.09 3.69
CA ARG A 148 21.29 6.37 4.42
C ARG A 148 22.67 6.84 4.83
N LYS A 149 23.53 5.93 5.31
CA LYS A 149 24.93 6.23 5.65
C LYS A 149 25.72 6.65 4.42
N ALA A 150 25.60 5.89 3.32
CA ALA A 150 26.26 6.21 2.05
C ALA A 150 25.84 7.57 1.49
N LEU A 151 24.54 7.90 1.53
CA LEU A 151 24.02 9.20 1.11
C LEU A 151 24.53 10.35 1.97
N ALA A 152 24.60 10.15 3.30
CA ALA A 152 25.14 11.16 4.22
C ALA A 152 26.64 11.40 3.98
N ALA A 153 27.41 10.37 3.65
CA ALA A 153 28.83 10.48 3.33
C ALA A 153 29.10 11.12 1.95
N ALA A 154 28.14 11.02 1.02
CA ALA A 154 28.30 11.51 -0.35
C ALA A 154 27.88 12.97 -0.55
N LYS A 155 27.31 13.67 0.45
CA LYS A 155 27.03 15.10 0.35
C LYS A 155 28.34 15.89 0.53
N PRO A 156 28.89 16.53 -0.52
CA PRO A 156 29.97 17.50 -0.33
C PRO A 156 29.42 18.71 0.43
N ASN A 157 30.21 19.21 1.38
CA ASN A 157 29.97 20.47 2.08
C ASN A 157 29.88 21.65 1.10
#